data_AF-A0A1S8KXH7-F1
#
_entry.id   AF-A0A1S8KXH7-F1
#
_cell.length_a   1.000
_cell.length_b   1.000
_cell.length_c   1.000
_cell.angle_alpha   90.00
_cell.angle_beta   90.00
_cell.angle_gamma   90.00
#
_symmetry.space_group_name_H-M   'P 1'
#
loop_
_entity.id
_entity.type
_entity.pdbx_description
1 polymer ?
#
loop_
_entity_poly.entity_id
_entity_poly.type
_entity_poly.pdbx_seq_one_letter_code
_entity_poly.pdbx_strand_id
1 'polypeptide(L)'
;MEILIINYHITTDEINREVLKFKSNEDGKIDLIPFLKMKTEYDEFFKKIIEWNILDLNNANNKELTEDIIQYSSDWISIEDLTKHKDVKNAVYYLLDSENKEIYIGCCDVLGTRVKPGRKEIPGWNMFKYEIIKPIYWSIKEKIESHSIRAFASFLENGAHEPYFKISEYKLKNISWAKRK
;
A
#
# COMPACT_ATOMS: atom_id res chain seq x y z
N MET A 1 19.05 35.89 -12.14
CA MET A 1 20.38 35.28 -12.41
C MET A 1 20.19 33.77 -12.37
N GLU A 2 20.28 33.09 -13.52
CA GLU A 2 20.23 31.63 -13.57
C GLU A 2 21.65 31.10 -13.38
N ILE A 3 21.89 30.32 -12.33
CA ILE A 3 23.16 29.64 -12.11
C ILE A 3 22.91 28.16 -12.37
N LEU A 4 23.42 27.65 -13.48
CA LEU A 4 23.45 26.21 -13.74
C LEU A 4 24.65 25.62 -13.00
N ILE A 5 24.43 25.10 -11.80
CA ILE A 5 25.44 24.32 -11.09
C ILE A 5 25.20 22.85 -11.42
N ILE A 6 26.08 22.27 -12.23
CA ILE A 6 26.07 20.83 -12.52
C ILE A 6 26.83 20.15 -11.37
N ASN A 7 26.11 19.61 -10.39
CA ASN A 7 26.70 18.77 -9.37
C ASN A 7 26.67 17.31 -9.83
N TYR A 8 27.85 16.72 -10.01
CA TYR A 8 28.00 15.28 -10.22
C TYR A 8 28.10 14.61 -8.85
N HIS A 9 27.07 13.86 -8.45
CA HIS A 9 27.21 12.90 -7.37
C HIS A 9 27.35 11.51 -7.97
N ILE A 10 28.60 11.06 -8.04
CA ILE A 10 28.97 9.68 -8.37
C ILE A 10 28.90 8.92 -7.05
N THR A 11 27.76 8.31 -6.77
CA THR A 11 27.71 7.21 -5.80
C THR A 11 28.02 5.93 -6.56
N THR A 12 28.98 5.19 -6.04
CA THR A 12 29.54 3.98 -6.65
C THR A 12 28.45 2.95 -6.94
N ASP A 13 28.37 2.58 -8.22
CA ASP A 13 27.95 1.32 -8.83
C ASP A 13 26.67 1.22 -9.69
N GLU A 14 25.81 2.23 -9.83
CA GLU A 14 24.85 2.27 -10.95
C GLU A 14 24.62 3.71 -11.43
N ILE A 15 24.64 3.94 -12.75
CA ILE A 15 24.58 5.27 -13.38
C ILE A 15 23.14 5.81 -13.31
N ASN A 16 22.76 6.40 -12.18
CA ASN A 16 21.61 7.31 -12.11
C ASN A 16 22.11 8.75 -12.29
N ARG A 17 21.87 9.31 -13.48
CA ARG A 17 22.19 10.71 -13.81
C ARG A 17 20.94 11.58 -13.67
N GLU A 18 20.80 12.24 -12.54
CA GLU A 18 19.81 13.29 -12.37
C GLU A 18 20.48 14.66 -12.54
N VAL A 19 19.95 15.47 -13.47
CA VAL A 19 20.35 16.88 -13.60
C VAL A 19 19.25 17.70 -12.95
N LEU A 20 19.57 18.39 -11.86
CA LEU A 20 18.65 19.28 -11.16
C LEU A 20 18.94 20.73 -11.58
N LYS A 21 17.91 21.45 -12.03
CA LYS A 21 17.98 22.89 -12.27
C LYS A 21 17.53 23.60 -10.99
N PHE A 22 18.40 24.44 -10.45
CA PHE A 22 18.08 25.34 -9.36
C PHE A 22 17.62 26.67 -9.95
N LYS A 23 16.39 27.10 -9.64
CA LYS A 23 15.87 28.41 -10.04
C LYS A 23 15.65 29.23 -8.77
N SER A 24 16.44 30.30 -8.60
CA SER A 24 16.18 31.28 -7.55
C SER A 24 14.97 32.12 -7.94
N ASN A 25 13.98 32.18 -7.05
CA ASN A 25 12.86 33.11 -7.16
C ASN A 25 13.18 34.42 -6.44
N GLU A 26 12.44 35.49 -6.75
CA GLU A 26 12.64 36.83 -6.22
C GLU A 26 12.51 36.91 -4.68
N ASP A 27 11.80 35.93 -4.08
CA ASP A 27 11.61 35.80 -2.63
C ASP A 27 12.75 35.09 -1.88
N GLY A 28 13.89 34.83 -2.53
CA GLY A 28 15.02 34.11 -1.93
C GLY A 28 14.81 32.60 -1.73
N LYS A 29 13.72 32.05 -2.29
CA LYS A 29 13.46 30.60 -2.36
C LYS A 29 14.10 30.00 -3.60
N ILE A 30 14.55 28.75 -3.49
CA ILE A 30 15.15 28.00 -4.60
C ILE A 30 14.18 26.89 -5.01
N ASP A 31 13.68 26.96 -6.24
CA ASP A 31 12.92 25.89 -6.86
C ASP A 31 13.87 24.85 -7.43
N LEU A 32 13.63 23.59 -7.09
CA LEU A 32 14.30 22.41 -7.65
C LEU A 32 13.46 21.86 -8.78
N ILE A 33 13.95 21.95 -10.01
CA ILE A 33 13.26 21.46 -11.20
C ILE A 33 14.11 20.36 -11.83
N PRO A 34 13.60 19.12 -11.97
CA PRO A 34 14.33 18.08 -12.69
C PRO A 34 14.49 18.47 -14.17
N PHE A 35 15.72 18.60 -14.63
CA PHE A 35 16.06 19.00 -16.00
C PHE A 35 16.06 17.81 -16.96
N LEU A 36 16.45 16.63 -16.47
CA LEU A 36 16.41 15.38 -17.22
C LEU A 36 15.95 14.25 -16.30
N LYS A 37 14.86 13.57 -16.65
CA LYS A 37 14.39 12.35 -15.99
C LYS A 37 14.62 11.17 -16.92
N MET A 38 15.67 10.40 -16.66
CA MET A 38 15.92 9.16 -17.38
C MET A 38 15.03 8.07 -16.80
N LYS A 39 14.15 7.50 -17.64
CA LYS A 39 13.33 6.36 -17.24
C LYS A 39 14.21 5.11 -17.24
N THR A 40 14.46 4.54 -16.07
CA THR A 40 15.19 3.27 -15.93
C THR A 40 14.21 2.11 -15.78
N GLU A 41 14.71 0.88 -15.92
CA GLU A 41 13.94 -0.31 -15.58
C GLU A 41 13.61 -0.41 -14.08
N TYR A 42 14.34 0.33 -13.24
CA TYR A 42 14.16 0.39 -11.79
C TYR A 42 13.14 1.46 -11.34
N ASP A 43 12.62 2.28 -12.23
CA ASP A 43 11.67 3.35 -11.86
C ASP A 43 10.43 2.80 -11.13
N GLU A 44 9.89 1.67 -11.60
CA GLU A 44 8.75 1.01 -10.95
C GLU A 44 9.13 0.38 -9.61
N PHE A 45 10.38 -0.07 -9.47
CA PHE A 45 10.91 -0.57 -8.20
C PHE A 45 11.05 0.56 -7.17
N PHE A 46 11.63 1.71 -7.55
CA PHE A 46 11.75 2.87 -6.66
C PHE A 46 10.40 3.48 -6.30
N LYS A 47 9.45 3.54 -7.23
CA LYS A 47 8.06 3.91 -6.92
C LYS A 47 7.47 2.98 -5.85
N LYS A 48 7.62 1.67 -6.01
CA LYS A 48 7.16 0.69 -5.00
C LYS A 48 7.86 0.88 -3.66
N ILE A 49 9.17 1.18 -3.63
CA ILE A 49 9.89 1.47 -2.39
C ILE A 49 9.30 2.68 -1.65
N ILE A 50 9.01 3.76 -2.39
CA ILE A 50 8.40 4.98 -1.85
C ILE A 50 6.97 4.69 -1.39
N GLU A 51 6.15 4.03 -2.22
CA GLU A 51 4.78 3.63 -1.89
C GLU A 51 4.71 2.73 -0.66
N TRP A 52 5.65 1.79 -0.54
CA TRP A 52 5.72 0.89 0.62
C TRP A 52 6.38 1.57 1.82
N ASN A 53 6.77 2.83 1.73
CA ASN A 53 7.42 3.58 2.79
C ASN A 53 8.57 2.81 3.47
N ILE A 54 9.38 2.09 2.68
CA ILE A 54 10.47 1.23 3.19
C ILE A 54 11.58 2.07 3.83
N LEU A 55 11.79 3.29 3.34
CA LEU A 55 12.88 4.17 3.79
C LEU A 55 12.67 4.66 5.24
N ASP A 56 11.42 4.76 5.69
CA ASP A 56 11.09 5.15 7.07
C ASP A 56 11.40 4.07 8.11
N LEU A 57 11.65 2.81 7.68
CA LEU A 57 11.98 1.70 8.59
C LEU A 57 13.33 1.91 9.31
N ASN A 58 14.23 2.72 8.75
CA ASN A 58 15.55 2.98 9.32
C ASN A 58 15.54 4.04 10.45
N ASN A 59 14.44 4.77 10.62
CA ASN A 59 14.29 5.79 11.67
C ASN A 59 13.73 5.18 12.96
N ALA A 60 14.42 4.17 13.50
CA ALA A 60 14.02 3.42 14.70
C ALA A 60 13.88 4.26 15.99
N ASN A 61 14.30 5.53 15.98
CA ASN A 61 14.30 6.43 17.13
C ASN A 61 13.10 7.39 17.18
N ASN A 62 12.23 7.39 16.17
CA ASN A 62 11.05 8.27 16.16
C ASN A 62 9.82 7.53 16.68
N LYS A 63 9.42 7.83 17.92
CA LYS A 63 8.23 7.26 18.58
C LYS A 63 6.95 7.37 17.73
N GLU A 64 6.81 8.46 16.97
CA GLU A 64 5.66 8.69 16.08
C GLU A 64 5.58 7.70 14.90
N LEU A 65 6.69 7.10 14.45
CA LEU A 65 6.71 6.13 13.34
C LEU A 65 6.31 4.70 13.77
N THR A 66 6.23 4.45 15.09
CA THR A 66 5.95 3.13 15.66
C THR A 66 4.45 2.84 15.88
N GLU A 67 3.58 3.83 15.73
CA GLU A 67 2.17 3.69 16.12
C GLU A 67 1.34 2.85 15.14
N ASP A 68 1.62 2.93 13.84
CA ASP A 68 0.81 2.24 12.83
C ASP A 68 1.29 0.81 12.56
N ILE A 69 0.37 -0.14 12.64
CA ILE A 69 0.59 -1.56 12.35
C ILE A 69 0.71 -1.81 10.84
N ILE A 70 -0.06 -1.06 10.05
CA ILE A 70 -0.12 -1.17 8.60
C ILE A 70 0.93 -0.24 7.98
N GLN A 71 1.78 -0.81 7.12
CA GLN A 71 2.82 -0.11 6.38
C GLN A 71 2.26 0.53 5.10
N TYR A 72 1.38 -0.19 4.41
CA TYR A 72 0.78 0.24 3.15
C TYR A 72 -0.63 -0.35 3.03
N SER A 73 -1.57 0.42 2.50
CA SER A 73 -2.90 -0.07 2.10
C SER A 73 -3.08 0.22 0.62
N SER A 74 -3.42 -0.80 -0.15
CA SER A 74 -3.77 -0.61 -1.56
C SER A 74 -5.17 -0.02 -1.70
N ASP A 75 -5.43 0.57 -2.86
CA ASP A 75 -6.79 0.73 -3.38
C ASP A 75 -7.39 -0.64 -3.75
N TRP A 76 -8.66 -0.66 -4.17
CA TRP A 76 -9.27 -1.83 -4.80
C TRP A 76 -8.73 -2.01 -6.22
N ILE A 77 -8.31 -3.24 -6.53
CA ILE A 77 -7.60 -3.63 -7.74
C ILE A 77 -8.40 -4.72 -8.45
N SER A 78 -8.47 -4.66 -9.79
CA SER A 78 -9.09 -5.71 -10.61
C SER A 78 -8.31 -7.01 -10.55
N ILE A 79 -9.00 -8.15 -10.54
CA ILE A 79 -8.38 -9.49 -10.62
C ILE A 79 -7.41 -9.63 -11.80
N GLU A 80 -7.65 -8.91 -12.90
CA GLU A 80 -6.79 -8.89 -14.09
C GLU A 80 -5.36 -8.43 -13.76
N ASP A 81 -5.21 -7.56 -12.76
CA ASP A 81 -3.94 -7.01 -12.33
C ASP A 81 -3.24 -7.86 -11.25
N LEU A 82 -3.84 -8.96 -10.79
CA LEU A 82 -3.30 -9.80 -9.70
C LEU A 82 -1.82 -10.18 -9.90
N THR A 83 -1.44 -10.50 -11.13
CA THR A 83 -0.06 -10.90 -11.48
C THR A 83 0.97 -9.82 -11.13
N LYS A 84 0.60 -8.53 -11.20
CA LYS A 84 1.48 -7.39 -10.87
C LYS A 84 1.74 -7.26 -9.36
N HIS A 85 0.92 -7.91 -8.54
CA HIS A 85 0.94 -7.85 -7.08
C HIS A 85 1.34 -9.18 -6.42
N LYS A 86 1.73 -10.19 -7.21
CA LYS A 86 2.05 -11.55 -6.70
C LYS A 86 3.14 -11.57 -5.61
N ASP A 87 4.07 -10.62 -5.66
CA ASP A 87 5.24 -10.58 -4.76
C ASP A 87 4.98 -9.80 -3.47
N VAL A 88 3.76 -9.32 -3.23
CA VAL A 88 3.37 -8.66 -1.97
C VAL A 88 3.54 -9.64 -0.81
N LYS A 89 4.24 -9.21 0.25
CA LYS A 89 4.55 -10.04 1.41
C LYS A 89 3.83 -9.58 2.67
N ASN A 90 3.55 -10.53 3.55
CA ASN A 90 3.02 -10.30 4.89
C ASN A 90 1.86 -9.30 4.93
N ALA A 91 0.76 -9.69 4.29
CA ALA A 91 -0.40 -8.83 4.12
C ALA A 91 -1.68 -9.46 4.66
N VAL A 92 -2.61 -8.61 5.08
CA VAL A 92 -4.05 -8.95 5.16
C VAL A 92 -4.68 -8.53 3.84
N TYR A 93 -5.39 -9.44 3.19
CA TYR A 93 -6.02 -9.22 1.90
C TYR A 93 -7.53 -9.36 2.00
N TYR A 94 -8.22 -8.66 1.12
CA TYR A 94 -9.67 -8.64 1.00
C TYR A 94 -10.01 -8.97 -0.45
N LEU A 95 -10.88 -9.95 -0.65
CA LEU A 95 -11.43 -10.32 -1.95
C LEU A 95 -12.88 -9.90 -1.97
N LEU A 96 -13.31 -9.28 -3.05
CA LEU A 96 -14.67 -8.83 -3.27
C LEU A 96 -15.22 -9.51 -4.51
N ASP A 97 -16.38 -10.14 -4.36
CA ASP A 97 -17.27 -10.49 -5.47
C ASP A 97 -18.30 -9.37 -5.56
N SER A 98 -18.10 -8.46 -6.52
CA SER A 98 -18.99 -7.30 -6.65
C SER A 98 -20.38 -7.66 -7.19
N GLU A 99 -20.55 -8.83 -7.84
CA GLU A 99 -21.81 -9.27 -8.42
C GLU A 99 -22.70 -9.89 -7.34
N ASN A 100 -22.16 -10.84 -6.58
CA ASN A 100 -22.86 -11.51 -5.49
C ASN A 100 -22.83 -10.70 -4.18
N LYS A 101 -22.06 -9.60 -4.14
CA LYS A 101 -21.87 -8.73 -2.98
C LYS A 101 -21.26 -9.45 -1.77
N GLU A 102 -20.31 -10.33 -2.05
CA GLU A 102 -19.62 -11.12 -1.04
C GLU A 102 -18.21 -10.56 -0.78
N ILE A 103 -17.75 -10.65 0.46
CA ILE A 103 -16.39 -10.28 0.85
C ILE A 103 -15.72 -11.41 1.61
N TYR A 104 -14.47 -11.67 1.27
CA TYR A 104 -13.61 -12.62 1.95
C TYR A 104 -12.36 -11.90 2.46
N ILE A 105 -11.96 -12.18 3.70
CA ILE A 105 -10.78 -11.57 4.31
C ILE A 105 -9.84 -12.70 4.72
N GLY A 106 -8.55 -12.54 4.40
CA GLY A 106 -7.53 -13.50 4.80
C GLY A 106 -6.17 -12.86 5.03
N CYS A 107 -5.19 -13.64 5.49
CA CYS A 107 -3.79 -13.22 5.51
C CYS A 107 -2.85 -14.14 4.73
N CYS A 108 -1.67 -13.62 4.36
CA CYS A 108 -0.67 -14.36 3.60
C CYS A 108 0.77 -13.95 3.93
N ASP A 109 1.72 -14.87 3.77
CA ASP A 109 3.16 -14.54 3.70
C ASP A 109 3.55 -13.98 2.34
N VAL A 110 2.97 -14.55 1.27
CA VAL A 110 3.14 -14.12 -0.12
C VAL A 110 1.79 -14.16 -0.82
N LEU A 111 1.36 -13.02 -1.39
CA LEU A 111 0.02 -12.85 -1.95
C LEU A 111 -0.23 -13.80 -3.12
N GLY A 112 0.70 -13.90 -4.08
CA GLY A 112 0.53 -14.73 -5.29
C GLY A 112 0.46 -16.23 -5.01
N THR A 113 0.96 -16.69 -3.86
CA THR A 113 0.82 -18.09 -3.44
C THR A 113 -0.58 -18.37 -2.88
N ARG A 114 -1.16 -17.38 -2.19
CA ARG A 114 -2.40 -17.53 -1.43
C ARG A 114 -3.65 -17.11 -2.21
N VAL A 115 -3.57 -16.03 -2.99
CA VAL A 115 -4.69 -15.48 -3.76
C VAL A 115 -4.61 -15.98 -5.19
N LYS A 116 -5.65 -16.72 -5.61
CA LYS A 116 -5.77 -17.31 -6.94
C LYS A 116 -7.21 -17.17 -7.43
N PRO A 117 -7.46 -17.02 -8.74
CA PRO A 117 -8.82 -17.05 -9.28
C PRO A 117 -9.54 -18.36 -8.93
N GLY A 118 -10.86 -18.31 -8.73
CA GLY A 118 -11.69 -19.49 -8.47
C GLY A 118 -11.49 -20.15 -7.09
N ARG A 119 -11.22 -19.35 -6.05
CA ARG A 119 -11.15 -19.87 -4.67
C ARG A 119 -12.48 -20.48 -4.27
N LYS A 120 -12.44 -21.66 -3.63
CA LYS A 120 -13.65 -22.37 -3.22
C LYS A 120 -14.52 -21.54 -2.27
N GLU A 121 -13.89 -20.72 -1.42
CA GLU A 121 -14.57 -19.92 -0.41
C GLU A 121 -15.29 -18.69 -0.99
N ILE A 122 -14.87 -18.19 -2.16
CA ILE A 122 -15.48 -17.04 -2.83
C ILE A 122 -15.24 -17.14 -4.35
N PRO A 123 -15.88 -18.08 -5.07
CA PRO A 123 -15.48 -18.43 -6.42
C PRO A 123 -15.60 -17.30 -7.45
N GLY A 124 -16.52 -16.35 -7.24
CA GLY A 124 -16.80 -15.23 -8.14
C GLY A 124 -16.06 -13.93 -7.82
N TRP A 125 -15.06 -13.94 -6.92
CA TRP A 125 -14.31 -12.73 -6.60
C TRP A 125 -13.66 -12.11 -7.85
N ASN A 126 -13.79 -10.80 -8.00
CA ASN A 126 -13.34 -10.05 -9.17
C ASN A 126 -12.51 -8.81 -8.83
N MET A 127 -12.50 -8.40 -7.56
CA MET A 127 -11.70 -7.29 -7.06
C MET A 127 -10.94 -7.72 -5.80
N PHE A 128 -9.78 -7.11 -5.56
CA PHE A 128 -9.01 -7.34 -4.34
C PHE A 128 -8.36 -6.06 -3.81
N LYS A 129 -8.10 -6.00 -2.51
CA LYS A 129 -7.19 -5.03 -1.87
C LYS A 129 -6.33 -5.74 -0.84
N TYR A 130 -5.23 -5.11 -0.43
CA TYR A 130 -4.36 -5.65 0.61
C TYR A 130 -3.73 -4.56 1.46
N GLU A 131 -3.37 -4.95 2.68
CA GLU A 131 -2.73 -4.13 3.69
C GLU A 131 -1.43 -4.82 4.11
N ILE A 132 -0.28 -4.23 3.78
CA ILE A 132 1.04 -4.74 4.15
C ILE A 132 1.29 -4.43 5.62
N ILE A 133 1.65 -5.44 6.41
CA ILE A 133 1.94 -5.30 7.83
C ILE A 133 3.42 -4.96 8.01
N LYS A 134 3.74 -4.02 8.90
CA LYS A 134 5.14 -3.71 9.22
C LYS A 134 5.85 -4.96 9.80
N PRO A 135 7.15 -5.18 9.52
CA PRO A 135 7.89 -6.37 9.94
C PRO A 135 7.80 -6.73 11.43
N ILE A 136 7.81 -5.71 12.29
CA ILE A 136 7.69 -5.84 13.75
C ILE A 136 6.38 -6.56 14.16
N TYR A 137 5.32 -6.45 13.36
CA TYR A 137 3.99 -6.99 13.67
C TYR A 137 3.66 -8.27 12.89
N TRP A 138 4.59 -8.85 12.12
CA TRP A 138 4.31 -10.08 11.36
C TRP A 138 3.88 -11.26 12.24
N SER A 139 4.39 -11.34 13.48
CA SER A 139 4.01 -12.39 14.45
C SER A 139 2.56 -12.32 14.93
N ILE A 140 1.87 -11.19 14.72
CA ILE A 140 0.47 -11.00 15.10
C ILE A 140 -0.47 -10.89 13.89
N LYS A 141 0.00 -11.19 12.67
CA LYS A 141 -0.79 -11.08 11.43
C LYS A 141 -2.15 -11.78 11.49
N GLU A 142 -2.20 -13.00 12.02
CA GLU A 142 -3.46 -13.74 12.18
C GLU A 142 -4.41 -13.06 13.17
N LYS A 143 -3.90 -12.35 14.19
CA LYS A 143 -4.72 -11.56 15.10
C LYS A 143 -5.32 -10.34 14.39
N ILE A 144 -4.56 -9.72 13.49
CA ILE A 144 -5.01 -8.61 12.65
C ILE A 144 -6.11 -9.09 11.69
N GLU A 145 -5.88 -10.20 10.98
CA GLU A 145 -6.90 -10.86 10.14
C GLU A 145 -8.18 -11.14 10.93
N SER A 146 -8.04 -11.78 12.09
CA SER A 146 -9.16 -12.13 12.96
C SER A 146 -9.92 -10.90 13.46
N HIS A 147 -9.21 -9.79 13.73
CA HIS A 147 -9.84 -8.50 14.03
C HIS A 147 -10.63 -7.95 12.83
N SER A 148 -10.04 -7.92 11.64
CA SER A 148 -10.71 -7.46 10.42
C SER A 148 -11.95 -8.28 10.09
N ILE A 149 -11.88 -9.62 10.18
CA ILE A 149 -13.04 -10.51 9.99
C ILE A 149 -14.15 -10.16 10.98
N ARG A 150 -13.84 -10.06 12.28
CA ARG A 150 -14.85 -9.74 13.30
C ARG A 150 -15.47 -8.36 13.10
N ALA A 151 -14.66 -7.36 12.72
CA ALA A 151 -15.13 -6.02 12.44
C ALA A 151 -16.17 -6.04 11.29
N PHE A 152 -15.86 -6.70 10.18
CA PHE A 152 -16.78 -6.79 9.05
C PHE A 152 -18.01 -7.67 9.36
N ALA A 153 -17.82 -8.81 10.02
CA ALA A 153 -18.91 -9.71 10.41
C ALA A 153 -19.93 -9.03 11.34
N SER A 154 -19.50 -8.06 12.16
CA SER A 154 -20.41 -7.28 13.01
C SER A 154 -21.36 -6.36 12.21
N PHE A 155 -21.06 -6.08 10.94
CA PHE A 155 -21.78 -5.16 10.08
C PHE A 155 -22.44 -5.81 8.86
N LEU A 156 -22.03 -7.03 8.52
CA LEU A 156 -22.45 -7.77 7.33
C LEU A 156 -23.09 -9.10 7.70
N GLU A 157 -24.04 -9.51 6.88
CA GLU A 157 -24.55 -10.87 6.94
C GLU A 157 -23.40 -11.84 6.71
N ASN A 158 -23.30 -12.86 7.56
CA ASN A 158 -22.14 -13.72 7.62
C ASN A 158 -22.56 -15.20 7.70
N GLY A 159 -21.75 -16.08 7.10
CA GLY A 159 -22.02 -17.52 7.04
C GLY A 159 -21.91 -18.25 8.39
N ALA A 160 -21.47 -17.57 9.46
CA ALA A 160 -21.46 -18.11 10.82
C ALA A 160 -22.78 -17.89 11.57
N HIS A 161 -23.73 -17.16 10.97
CA HIS A 161 -25.01 -16.78 11.59
C HIS A 161 -24.83 -15.99 12.91
N GLU A 162 -23.70 -15.31 13.06
CA GLU A 162 -23.44 -14.44 14.20
C GLU A 162 -24.25 -13.14 14.08
N PRO A 163 -24.68 -12.52 15.19
CA PRO A 163 -25.41 -11.26 15.17
C PRO A 163 -24.63 -10.16 14.43
N TYR A 164 -25.32 -9.43 13.56
CA TYR A 164 -24.75 -8.32 12.80
C TYR A 164 -25.73 -7.15 12.71
N PHE A 165 -25.20 -5.96 12.46
CA PHE A 165 -25.98 -4.75 12.22
C PHE A 165 -25.79 -4.27 10.79
N LYS A 166 -26.82 -4.40 9.95
CA LYS A 166 -26.73 -4.06 8.52
C LYS A 166 -26.60 -2.54 8.31
N ILE A 167 -25.46 -2.10 7.77
CA ILE A 167 -25.13 -0.67 7.61
C ILE A 167 -24.93 -0.20 6.16
N SER A 168 -25.50 -0.88 5.15
CA SER A 168 -25.27 -0.52 3.73
C SER A 168 -25.59 0.94 3.38
N GLU A 169 -26.53 1.57 4.10
CA GLU A 169 -26.95 2.97 3.88
C GLU A 169 -26.15 4.00 4.72
N TYR A 170 -25.27 3.53 5.61
CA TYR A 170 -24.57 4.40 6.56
C TYR A 170 -23.28 4.95 5.96
N LYS A 171 -22.91 6.16 6.36
CA LYS A 171 -21.67 6.82 5.94
C LYS A 171 -20.68 6.91 7.09
N LEU A 172 -19.47 6.37 6.90
CA LEU A 172 -18.37 6.57 7.85
C LEU A 172 -17.96 8.05 7.88
N LYS A 173 -18.01 8.66 9.07
CA LYS A 173 -17.73 10.10 9.27
C LYS A 173 -16.28 10.41 9.61
N ASN A 174 -15.50 9.42 10.04
CA ASN A 174 -14.08 9.59 10.33
C ASN A 174 -13.32 9.93 9.05
N ILE A 175 -12.45 10.95 9.12
CA ILE A 175 -11.64 11.43 7.99
C ILE A 175 -10.15 11.12 8.15
N SER A 176 -9.75 10.56 9.30
CA SER A 176 -8.34 10.25 9.63
C SER A 176 -7.72 9.19 8.72
N TRP A 177 -8.53 8.45 7.95
CA TRP A 177 -8.06 7.45 6.99
C TRP A 177 -7.55 8.08 5.67
N ALA A 178 -8.02 9.27 5.29
CA ALA A 178 -7.70 9.88 3.99
C ALA A 178 -6.29 10.50 3.91
N LYS A 179 -5.56 10.60 5.03
CA LYS A 179 -4.28 11.33 5.15
C LYS A 179 -3.03 10.48 4.93
N ARG A 180 -3.17 9.18 4.66
CA ARG A 180 -2.02 8.26 4.57
C ARG A 180 -1.84 7.83 3.11
N LYS A 181 -1.30 8.73 2.30
CA LYS A 181 -0.73 8.44 0.97
C LYS A 181 0.77 8.67 1.05
#